data_AF-A0AAD7Q616-F1
#
_entry.id   AF-A0AAD7Q616-F1
#
_cell.length_a   1.000
_cell.length_b   1.000
_cell.length_c   1.000
_cell.angle_alpha   90.00
_cell.angle_beta   90.00
_cell.angle_gamma   90.00
#
_symmetry.space_group_name_H-M   'P 1'
#
loop_
_entity.id
_entity.type
_entity.pdbx_description
1 polymer ?
#
loop_
_entity_poly.entity_id
_entity_poly.type
_entity_poly.pdbx_seq_one_letter_code
_entity_poly.pdbx_strand_id
1 'polypeptide(L)'
;MKTSAVAALTTFLLFALITTNPSVVAALVLDTEGNPVEWHRNYYILPFVWGPLGGGLTLGSHNNSSCPLYVTQESSDFSNGFTVAFSPRISRLPFVFSSAELSIKATGSVIF
;
A
#
# COMPACT_ATOMS: atom_id res chain seq x y z
N MET A 1 13.73 54.00 3.48
CA MET A 1 13.85 53.08 2.33
C MET A 1 14.43 51.72 2.71
N LYS A 2 15.50 51.63 3.53
CA LYS A 2 16.13 50.34 3.92
C LYS A 2 15.22 49.39 4.72
N THR A 3 14.42 49.89 5.66
CA THR A 3 13.52 49.09 6.51
C THR A 3 12.31 48.51 5.76
N SER A 4 11.79 49.24 4.77
CA SER A 4 10.65 48.79 3.96
C SER A 4 11.02 47.65 3.02
N ALA A 5 12.26 47.61 2.52
CA ALA A 5 12.77 46.54 1.68
C ALA A 5 12.94 45.23 2.47
N VAL A 6 13.42 45.33 3.72
CA VAL A 6 13.55 44.17 4.61
C VAL A 6 12.18 43.59 4.96
N ALA A 7 11.21 44.44 5.29
CA ALA A 7 9.84 44.00 5.60
C ALA A 7 9.16 43.29 4.42
N ALA A 8 9.30 43.85 3.20
CA ALA A 8 8.77 43.24 1.98
C ALA A 8 9.44 41.90 1.64
N LEU A 9 10.75 41.80 1.87
CA LEU A 9 11.49 40.56 1.65
C LEU A 9 11.05 39.48 2.66
N THR A 10 10.86 39.85 3.93
CA THR A 10 10.39 38.92 4.96
C THR A 10 8.98 38.41 4.69
N THR A 11 8.04 39.26 4.25
CA THR A 11 6.68 38.83 3.91
C THR A 11 6.65 37.96 2.65
N PHE A 12 7.49 38.26 1.65
CA PHE A 12 7.63 37.44 0.46
C PHE A 12 8.19 36.04 0.77
N LEU A 13 9.22 35.94 1.63
CA LEU A 13 9.79 34.66 2.06
C LEU A 13 8.79 33.83 2.88
N LEU A 14 8.03 34.47 3.78
CA LEU A 14 6.96 33.80 4.52
C LEU A 14 5.87 33.27 3.58
N PHE A 15 5.44 34.07 2.61
CA PHE A 15 4.45 33.63 1.63
C PHE A 15 4.94 32.46 0.78
N ALA A 16 6.19 32.50 0.31
CA ALA A 16 6.81 31.41 -0.45
C ALA A 16 6.84 30.10 0.36
N LEU A 17 7.16 30.16 1.65
CA LEU A 17 7.23 28.99 2.54
C LEU A 17 5.85 28.37 2.82
N ILE A 18 4.78 29.17 2.81
CA ILE A 18 3.40 28.68 3.00
C ILE A 18 2.86 28.06 1.69
N THR A 19 3.34 28.50 0.53
CA THR A 19 2.90 27.98 -0.78
C THR A 19 3.58 26.68 -1.19
N THR A 20 4.58 26.19 -0.46
CA THR A 20 5.15 24.87 -0.73
C THR A 20 4.14 23.80 -0.29
N ASN A 21 3.37 23.28 -1.25
CA ASN A 21 2.61 22.07 -1.03
C ASN A 21 3.59 20.97 -0.61
N PRO A 22 3.34 20.23 0.48
CA PRO A 22 4.09 19.02 0.73
C PRO A 22 3.77 18.06 -0.43
N SER A 23 4.70 17.95 -1.38
CA SER A 23 4.67 16.87 -2.35
C SER A 23 4.63 15.58 -1.54
N VAL A 24 3.58 14.78 -1.70
CA VAL A 24 3.51 13.44 -1.11
C VAL A 24 4.61 12.63 -1.79
N VAL A 25 5.79 12.60 -1.15
CA VAL A 25 6.90 11.77 -1.61
C VAL A 25 6.45 10.32 -1.46
N ALA A 26 6.49 9.58 -2.57
CA ALA A 26 6.22 8.15 -2.55
C ALA A 26 7.19 7.48 -1.57
N ALA A 27 6.66 6.80 -0.57
CA ALA A 27 7.42 6.13 0.48
C ALA A 27 7.52 4.64 0.17
N LEU A 28 8.60 3.99 0.60
CA LEU A 28 8.67 2.53 0.52
C LEU A 28 7.55 1.90 1.35
N VAL A 29 6.87 0.92 0.77
CA VAL A 29 5.97 0.04 1.53
C VAL A 29 6.85 -0.97 2.26
N LEU A 30 6.64 -1.11 3.56
CA LEU A 30 7.37 -2.06 4.40
C LEU A 30 6.45 -3.21 4.81
N ASP A 31 7.02 -4.41 4.95
CA ASP A 31 6.34 -5.55 5.53
C ASP A 31 6.30 -5.46 7.07
N THR A 32 5.73 -6.48 7.72
CA THR A 32 5.59 -6.55 9.18
C THR A 32 6.93 -6.69 9.91
N GLU A 33 8.00 -7.05 9.20
CA GLU A 33 9.37 -7.14 9.74
C GLU A 33 10.15 -5.83 9.51
N GLY A 34 9.56 -4.85 8.82
CA GLY A 34 10.18 -3.57 8.49
C GLY A 34 11.04 -3.61 7.23
N ASN A 35 11.01 -4.71 6.46
CA ASN A 35 11.75 -4.82 5.21
C ASN A 35 10.95 -4.20 4.04
N PRO A 36 11.62 -3.63 3.03
CA PRO A 36 10.93 -3.14 1.84
C PRO A 36 10.19 -4.27 1.10
N VAL A 37 8.93 -4.01 0.73
CA VAL A 37 8.15 -4.93 -0.09
C VAL A 37 8.73 -5.00 -1.49
N GLU A 38 9.37 -6.13 -1.81
CA GLU A 38 9.88 -6.47 -3.14
C GLU A 38 8.76 -6.80 -4.14
N TRP A 39 8.93 -6.35 -5.39
CA TRP A 39 8.09 -6.79 -6.51
C TRP A 39 8.24 -8.30 -6.78
N HIS A 40 7.20 -8.94 -7.29
CA HIS A 40 7.16 -10.39 -7.63
C HIS A 40 7.45 -11.38 -6.49
N ARG A 41 7.70 -10.91 -5.26
CA ARG A 41 7.74 -11.74 -4.05
C ARG A 41 6.32 -11.95 -3.53
N ASN A 42 6.12 -13.11 -2.90
CA ASN A 42 4.84 -13.52 -2.33
C ASN A 42 4.68 -12.98 -0.90
N TYR A 43 3.55 -12.32 -0.63
CA TYR A 43 3.19 -11.81 0.70
C TYR A 43 1.79 -12.26 1.09
N TYR A 44 1.59 -12.54 2.37
CA TYR A 44 0.25 -12.58 2.93
C TYR A 44 -0.25 -11.15 3.17
N ILE A 45 -1.53 -10.92 2.90
CA ILE A 45 -2.20 -9.67 3.28
C ILE A 45 -3.06 -9.99 4.50
N LEU A 46 -2.64 -9.47 5.65
CA LEU A 46 -3.25 -9.74 6.94
C LEU A 46 -3.84 -8.46 7.55
N PRO A 47 -4.88 -8.56 8.37
CA PRO A 47 -5.38 -7.43 9.15
C PRO A 47 -4.31 -6.90 10.08
N PHE A 48 -4.35 -5.60 10.33
CA PHE A 48 -3.42 -4.95 11.27
C PHE A 48 -3.61 -5.43 12.72
N VAL A 49 -4.85 -5.78 13.10
CA VAL A 49 -5.18 -6.28 14.44
C VAL A 49 -5.48 -7.78 14.35
N TRP A 50 -4.74 -8.58 15.11
CA TRP A 50 -4.94 -10.01 15.22
C TRP A 50 -6.19 -10.33 16.07
N GLY A 51 -6.91 -11.42 15.76
CA GLY A 51 -8.17 -11.80 16.41
C GLY A 51 -9.43 -11.35 15.67
N PRO A 52 -10.12 -10.29 16.15
CA PRO A 52 -11.53 -10.03 15.78
C PRO A 52 -11.74 -9.61 14.34
N LEU A 53 -10.68 -9.28 13.60
CA LEU A 53 -10.78 -8.88 12.20
C LEU A 53 -10.69 -10.06 11.23
N GLY A 54 -10.44 -11.29 11.70
CA GLY A 54 -10.26 -12.48 10.86
C GLY A 54 -8.83 -12.64 10.34
N GLY A 55 -8.67 -13.41 9.27
CA GLY A 55 -7.39 -13.80 8.70
C GLY A 55 -7.06 -13.10 7.38
N GLY A 56 -6.26 -13.76 6.56
CA GLY A 56 -5.77 -13.22 5.29
C GLY A 56 -6.74 -13.36 4.12
N LEU A 57 -6.23 -13.18 2.89
CA LEU A 57 -7.06 -13.20 1.68
C LEU A 57 -7.35 -14.62 1.21
N THR A 58 -8.60 -14.86 0.83
CA THR A 58 -9.07 -16.15 0.31
C THR A 58 -10.06 -15.98 -0.83
N LEU A 59 -10.40 -17.06 -1.51
CA LEU A 59 -11.35 -17.03 -2.62
C LEU A 59 -12.74 -17.44 -2.12
N GLY A 60 -13.71 -16.55 -2.31
CA GLY A 60 -15.11 -16.76 -1.99
C GLY A 60 -15.95 -17.02 -3.23
N SER A 61 -17.07 -17.72 -3.02
CA SER A 61 -18.15 -17.86 -4.00
C SER A 61 -19.28 -16.89 -3.66
N HIS A 62 -19.95 -16.38 -4.69
CA HIS A 62 -21.18 -15.61 -4.55
C HIS A 62 -22.31 -16.37 -5.27
N ASN A 63 -23.49 -16.45 -4.66
CA ASN A 63 -24.67 -17.11 -5.24
C ASN A 63 -24.44 -18.59 -5.65
N ASN A 64 -23.71 -19.38 -4.84
CA ASN A 64 -23.40 -20.79 -5.12
C ASN A 64 -22.68 -21.03 -6.47
N SER A 65 -21.89 -20.07 -6.96
CA SER A 65 -21.04 -20.32 -8.12
C SER A 65 -20.01 -21.40 -7.80
N SER A 66 -19.83 -22.36 -8.70
CA SER A 66 -18.81 -23.41 -8.57
C SER A 66 -17.38 -22.87 -8.70
N CYS A 67 -17.22 -21.70 -9.32
CA CYS A 67 -15.95 -21.00 -9.43
C CYS A 67 -15.92 -19.85 -8.41
N PRO A 68 -15.04 -19.90 -7.40
CA PRO A 68 -14.88 -18.85 -6.40
C PRO A 68 -13.95 -17.76 -6.95
N LEU A 69 -14.54 -16.79 -7.65
CA LEU A 69 -13.82 -15.70 -8.32
C LEU A 69 -13.66 -14.44 -7.46
N TYR A 70 -14.24 -14.43 -6.26
CA TYR A 70 -14.25 -13.24 -5.40
C TYR A 70 -13.10 -13.30 -4.42
N VAL A 71 -12.34 -12.21 -4.33
CA VAL A 71 -11.37 -12.04 -3.24
C VAL A 71 -12.16 -11.68 -1.98
N THR A 72 -12.04 -12.53 -0.98
CA THR A 72 -12.67 -12.39 0.33
C THR A 72 -11.62 -12.50 1.43
N GLN A 73 -12.04 -12.34 2.67
CA GLN A 73 -11.17 -12.43 3.83
C GLN A 73 -11.52 -13.68 4.63
N GLU A 74 -10.50 -14.39 5.09
CA GLU A 74 -10.65 -15.52 6.01
C GLU A 74 -11.36 -15.08 7.31
N SER A 75 -12.23 -15.94 7.80
CA SER A 75 -12.98 -15.67 9.04
C SER A 75 -12.14 -15.87 10.31
N SER A 76 -11.11 -16.73 10.23
CA SER A 76 -10.22 -17.09 11.33
C SER A 76 -8.88 -16.38 11.15
N ASP A 77 -8.39 -15.76 12.21
CA ASP A 77 -7.08 -15.12 12.30
C ASP A 77 -5.91 -16.12 12.33
N PHE A 78 -6.20 -17.42 12.45
CA PHE A 78 -5.24 -18.51 12.25
C PHE A 78 -5.03 -18.86 10.77
N SER A 79 -5.89 -18.37 9.88
CA SER A 79 -5.83 -18.66 8.44
C SER A 79 -5.18 -17.50 7.70
N ASN A 80 -3.96 -17.69 7.21
CA ASN A 80 -3.26 -16.67 6.43
C ASN A 80 -3.78 -16.54 4.98
N GLY A 81 -4.55 -17.52 4.50
CA GLY A 81 -5.10 -17.52 3.15
C GLY A 81 -4.03 -17.75 2.06
N PHE A 82 -4.26 -17.22 0.85
CA PHE A 82 -3.29 -17.26 -0.25
C PHE A 82 -2.35 -16.05 -0.22
N THR A 83 -1.16 -16.21 -0.81
CA THR A 83 -0.22 -15.10 -0.98
C THR A 83 -0.52 -14.29 -2.24
N VAL A 84 -0.05 -13.05 -2.29
CA VAL A 84 -0.07 -12.23 -3.50
C VAL A 84 1.31 -11.73 -3.87
N ALA A 85 1.50 -11.47 -5.16
CA ALA A 85 2.66 -10.78 -5.68
C ALA A 85 2.28 -9.41 -6.26
N PHE A 86 3.09 -8.40 -5.95
CA PHE A 86 2.94 -7.03 -6.44
C PHE A 86 3.82 -6.77 -7.66
N SER A 87 3.26 -6.13 -8.68
CA SER A 87 3.98 -5.71 -9.88
C SER A 87 3.66 -4.24 -10.19
N PRO A 88 4.56 -3.28 -9.87
CA PRO A 88 4.42 -1.88 -10.27
C PRO A 88 4.31 -1.76 -11.79
N ARG A 89 3.42 -0.89 -12.30
CA ARG A 89 3.23 -0.70 -13.75
C ARG A 89 4.33 0.17 -14.38
N ILE A 90 4.79 1.18 -13.64
CA ILE A 90 5.70 2.22 -14.17
C ILE A 90 7.10 2.11 -13.56
N SER A 91 7.19 1.81 -12.26
CA SER A 91 8.47 1.77 -11.54
C SER A 91 9.33 0.59 -12.01
N ARG A 92 10.63 0.85 -12.18
CA ARG A 92 11.66 -0.17 -12.48
C ARG A 92 12.48 -0.56 -11.25
N LEU A 93 12.18 0.04 -10.11
CA LEU A 93 12.83 -0.31 -8.85
C LEU A 93 12.26 -1.64 -8.36
N PRO A 94 13.08 -2.47 -7.69
CA PRO A 94 12.64 -3.79 -7.24
C PRO A 94 11.67 -3.76 -6.05
N PHE A 95 11.22 -2.57 -5.64
CA PHE A 95 10.41 -2.34 -4.45
C PHE A 95 9.10 -1.63 -4.77
N VAL A 96 8.11 -1.82 -3.91
CA VAL A 96 6.81 -1.18 -3.98
C VAL A 96 6.85 0.14 -3.20
N PHE A 97 6.31 1.18 -3.82
CA PHE A 97 6.18 2.50 -3.22
C PHE A 97 4.70 2.85 -3.02
N SER A 98 4.40 3.66 -2.01
CA SER A 98 3.07 4.20 -1.78
C SER A 98 2.63 5.03 -2.98
N SER A 99 1.32 5.02 -3.24
CA SER A 99 0.70 5.71 -4.39
C SER A 99 1.16 5.24 -5.77
N ALA A 100 1.92 4.13 -5.86
CA ALA A 100 2.29 3.55 -7.14
C ALA A 100 1.11 2.79 -7.77
N GLU A 101 0.93 2.94 -9.08
CA GLU A 101 0.05 2.06 -9.85
C GLU A 101 0.66 0.65 -9.94
N LEU A 102 -0.10 -0.35 -9.51
CA LEU A 102 0.38 -1.73 -9.39
C LEU A 102 -0.68 -2.75 -9.81
N SER A 103 -0.22 -3.91 -10.27
CA SER A 103 -1.01 -5.11 -10.44
C SER A 103 -0.75 -6.04 -9.26
N ILE A 104 -1.81 -6.66 -8.74
CA ILE A 104 -1.74 -7.66 -7.68
C ILE A 104 -2.20 -8.99 -8.28
N LYS A 105 -1.43 -10.05 -8.07
CA LYS A 105 -1.77 -11.39 -8.53
C LYS A 105 -1.77 -12.36 -7.37
N ALA A 106 -2.81 -13.19 -7.26
CA ALA A 106 -2.82 -14.31 -6.34
C ALA A 106 -1.73 -15.32 -6.76
N THR A 107 -0.96 -15.77 -5.78
CA THR A 107 0.16 -16.70 -5.93
C THR A 107 0.00 -17.80 -4.88
N GLY A 108 -0.11 -19.05 -5.33
CA GLY A 108 -0.36 -20.20 -4.46
C GLY A 108 -1.64 -20.95 -4.81
N SER A 109 -1.71 -22.22 -4.40
CA SER A 109 -2.91 -23.04 -4.59
C SER A 109 -3.92 -22.76 -3.50
N VAL A 110 -5.12 -22.34 -3.91
CA VAL A 110 -6.30 -22.35 -3.05
C VAL A 110 -6.87 -23.76 -3.14
N ILE A 111 -6.71 -24.55 -2.08
CA ILE A 111 -7.29 -25.90 -2.00
C ILE A 111 -8.66 -25.73 -1.36
N PHE A 112 -9.71 -26.05 -2.12
CA PHE A 112 -11.09 -26.14 -1.63
C PHE A 112 -11.39 -27.54 -1.12
#